data_AF-E1Z8M3-F1
#
_entry.id   AF-E1Z8M3-F1
#
_cell.length_a   1.000
_cell.length_b   1.000
_cell.length_c   1.000
_cell.angle_alpha   90.00
_cell.angle_beta   90.00
_cell.angle_gamma   90.00
#
_symmetry.space_group_name_H-M   'P 1'
#
loop_
_entity.id
_entity.type
_entity.pdbx_description
1 polymer ?
#
loop_
_entity_poly.entity_id
_entity_poly.type
_entity_poly.pdbx_seq_one_letter_code
_entity_poly.pdbx_strand_id
1 'polypeptide(L)'
;FALSLLMLFKTTTSYSRWWEARTLWGSGYITVRSVLRLCLSFVGRSRPQLVPALYRWTAAVLPALAAHLRGKEHYFDDHLTSVLHPAELQWLKARAGQGIPPIAALQVLSRLLDRAGLHAMERQQVEGLLSQLDVVIGGCERIRAQPIPYAWNRHTHRFILCYITFLPFALWSLYHWATLPIMAIFSFLLAGVENVG
;
A
#
# COMPACT_ATOMS: atom_id res chain seq x y z
N PHE A 1 10.05 -7.49 -31.53
CA PHE A 1 11.16 -7.61 -30.58
C PHE A 1 11.30 -6.38 -29.66
N ALA A 2 11.52 -5.16 -30.19
CA ALA A 2 11.65 -3.97 -29.33
C ALA A 2 10.39 -3.65 -28.51
N LEU A 3 9.20 -3.74 -29.13
CA LEU A 3 7.92 -3.49 -28.44
C LEU A 3 7.67 -4.49 -27.29
N SER A 4 7.87 -5.79 -27.55
CA SER A 4 7.70 -6.84 -26.55
C SER A 4 8.66 -6.67 -25.36
N LEU A 5 9.88 -6.21 -25.61
CA LEU A 5 10.87 -5.93 -24.57
C LEU A 5 10.47 -4.72 -23.70
N LEU A 6 10.01 -3.62 -24.32
CA LEU A 6 9.51 -2.44 -23.60
C LEU A 6 8.29 -2.77 -22.72
N MET A 7 7.34 -3.55 -23.27
CA MET A 7 6.17 -4.01 -22.52
C MET A 7 6.59 -4.90 -21.35
N LEU A 8 7.53 -5.82 -21.55
CA LEU A 8 8.05 -6.68 -20.48
C LEU A 8 8.63 -5.86 -19.33
N PHE A 9 9.51 -4.88 -19.61
CA PHE A 9 10.07 -4.04 -18.55
C PHE A 9 9.00 -3.26 -17.77
N LYS A 10 7.98 -2.74 -18.48
CA LYS A 10 6.84 -2.06 -17.84
C LYS A 10 6.08 -3.02 -16.92
N THR A 11 5.65 -4.18 -17.43
CA THR A 11 4.88 -5.17 -16.68
C THR A 11 5.66 -5.70 -15.48
N THR A 12 6.95 -5.99 -15.64
CA THR A 12 7.81 -6.41 -14.53
C THR A 12 7.92 -5.33 -13.47
N THR A 13 8.10 -4.05 -13.85
CA THR A 13 8.19 -2.94 -12.90
C THR A 13 6.88 -2.72 -12.14
N SER A 14 5.74 -2.73 -12.85
CA SER A 14 4.41 -2.61 -12.24
C SER A 14 4.13 -3.79 -11.30
N TYR A 15 4.48 -5.01 -11.71
CA TYR A 15 4.35 -6.21 -10.89
C TYR A 15 5.21 -6.12 -9.61
N SER A 16 6.48 -5.71 -9.73
CA SER A 16 7.35 -5.54 -8.56
C SER A 16 6.80 -4.52 -7.57
N ARG A 17 6.25 -3.39 -8.03
CA ARG A 17 5.61 -2.40 -7.16
C ARG A 17 4.36 -2.95 -6.47
N TRP A 18 3.51 -3.67 -7.20
CA TRP A 18 2.32 -4.31 -6.64
C TRP A 18 2.68 -5.37 -5.60
N TRP A 19 3.67 -6.20 -5.91
CA TRP A 19 4.16 -7.25 -5.02
C TRP A 19 4.75 -6.66 -3.74
N GLU A 20 5.61 -5.63 -3.87
CA GLU A 20 6.19 -4.92 -2.73
C GLU A 20 5.10 -4.34 -1.82
N ALA A 21 4.09 -3.68 -2.38
CA ALA A 21 2.97 -3.17 -1.61
C ALA A 21 2.25 -4.30 -0.85
N ARG A 22 1.98 -5.44 -1.49
CA ARG A 22 1.32 -6.58 -0.84
C ARG A 22 2.18 -7.18 0.26
N THR A 23 3.49 -7.27 0.07
CA THR A 23 4.44 -7.74 1.09
C THR A 23 4.46 -6.80 2.30
N LEU A 24 4.50 -5.48 2.09
CA LEU A 24 4.46 -4.48 3.17
C LEU A 24 3.16 -4.59 3.99
N TRP A 25 2.01 -4.68 3.31
CA TRP A 25 0.72 -4.88 3.99
C TRP A 25 0.67 -6.19 4.79
N GLY A 26 1.20 -7.28 4.25
CA GLY A 26 1.31 -8.56 4.94
C GLY A 26 2.20 -8.47 6.18
N SER A 27 3.36 -7.82 6.06
CA SER A 27 4.28 -7.57 7.17
C SER A 27 3.61 -6.72 8.26
N GLY A 28 2.93 -5.63 7.89
CA GLY A 28 2.19 -4.78 8.83
C GLY A 28 1.14 -5.57 9.63
N TYR A 29 0.37 -6.45 8.98
CA TYR A 29 -0.61 -7.30 9.66
C TYR A 29 0.03 -8.26 10.68
N ILE A 30 1.15 -8.89 10.31
CA ILE A 30 1.92 -9.77 11.21
C ILE A 30 2.46 -8.98 12.40
N THR A 31 2.99 -7.79 12.16
CA THR A 31 3.59 -6.96 13.21
C THR A 31 2.53 -6.43 14.17
N VAL A 32 1.37 -5.96 13.71
CA VAL A 32 0.25 -5.54 14.58
C VAL A 32 -0.19 -6.67 15.51
N ARG A 33 -0.32 -7.90 15.00
CA ARG A 33 -0.65 -9.08 15.82
C ARG A 33 0.43 -9.36 16.87
N SER A 34 1.70 -9.20 16.49
CA SER A 34 2.83 -9.39 17.40
C SER A 34 2.88 -8.33 18.50
N VAL A 35 2.62 -7.06 18.17
CA VAL A 35 2.49 -5.95 19.13
C VAL A 35 1.38 -6.27 20.12
N LEU A 36 0.19 -6.63 19.63
CA LEU A 36 -0.94 -6.92 20.49
C LEU A 36 -0.65 -8.09 21.44
N ARG A 37 -0.03 -9.16 20.93
CA ARG A 37 0.37 -10.31 21.77
C ARG A 37 1.30 -9.89 22.91
N LEU A 38 2.34 -9.11 22.63
CA LEU A 38 3.28 -8.65 23.66
C LEU A 38 2.64 -7.67 24.64
N CYS A 39 1.78 -6.76 24.16
CA CYS A 39 0.99 -5.87 25.01
C CYS A 39 0.10 -6.66 25.97
N LEU A 40 -0.60 -7.69 25.49
CA LEU A 40 -1.43 -8.56 26.34
C LEU A 40 -0.59 -9.32 27.38
N SER A 41 0.61 -9.79 27.02
CA SER A 41 1.49 -10.52 27.94
C SER A 41 2.17 -9.61 28.97
N PHE A 42 2.90 -8.58 28.53
CA PHE A 42 3.71 -7.74 29.42
C PHE A 42 2.87 -6.68 30.13
N VAL A 43 2.07 -5.92 29.38
CA VAL A 43 1.24 -4.85 29.97
C VAL A 43 0.05 -5.44 30.72
N GLY A 44 -0.52 -6.56 30.24
CA GLY A 44 -1.59 -7.26 30.95
C GLY A 44 -1.19 -7.75 32.34
N ARG A 45 0.08 -8.12 32.54
CA ARG A 45 0.62 -8.51 33.86
C ARG A 45 0.78 -7.31 34.79
N SER A 46 1.34 -6.21 34.29
CA SER A 46 1.73 -5.07 35.13
C SER A 46 0.61 -4.05 35.33
N ARG A 47 -0.14 -3.72 34.28
CA ARG A 47 -1.19 -2.69 34.23
C ARG A 47 -2.34 -3.07 33.30
N PRO A 48 -3.21 -4.01 33.70
CA PRO A 48 -4.30 -4.51 32.86
C PRO A 48 -5.27 -3.41 32.37
N GLN A 49 -5.41 -2.31 33.12
CA GLN A 49 -6.25 -1.17 32.74
C GLN A 49 -5.82 -0.46 31.45
N LEU A 50 -4.56 -0.60 31.00
CA LEU A 50 -4.07 0.02 29.77
C LEU A 50 -4.33 -0.85 28.53
N VAL A 51 -4.60 -2.15 28.72
CA VAL A 51 -4.78 -3.11 27.64
C VAL A 51 -5.90 -2.74 26.66
N PRO A 52 -7.09 -2.27 27.10
CA PRO A 52 -8.15 -1.87 26.17
C PRO A 52 -7.75 -0.69 25.27
N ALA A 53 -6.96 0.25 25.78
CA ALA A 53 -6.46 1.37 24.98
C ALA A 53 -5.40 0.88 23.98
N LEU A 54 -4.45 0.04 24.42
CA LEU A 54 -3.45 -0.56 23.53
C LEU A 54 -4.10 -1.38 22.42
N TYR A 55 -5.14 -2.17 22.72
CA TYR A 55 -5.88 -2.92 21.73
C TYR A 55 -6.49 -2.01 20.65
N ARG A 56 -7.24 -0.99 21.06
CA ARG A 56 -7.92 -0.06 20.13
C ARG A 56 -6.92 0.67 19.24
N TRP A 57 -5.84 1.21 19.82
CA TRP A 57 -4.82 1.92 19.06
C TRP A 57 -3.99 0.99 18.16
N THR A 58 -3.69 -0.23 18.59
CA THR A 58 -3.00 -1.24 17.75
C THR A 58 -3.88 -1.65 16.56
N ALA A 59 -5.18 -1.87 16.78
CA ALA A 59 -6.15 -2.18 15.73
C ALA A 59 -6.37 -0.99 14.76
N ALA A 60 -6.18 0.25 15.22
CA ALA A 60 -6.37 1.45 14.42
C ALA A 60 -5.22 1.75 13.44
N VAL A 61 -3.99 1.24 13.66
CA VAL A 61 -2.80 1.58 12.86
C VAL A 61 -3.00 1.29 11.36
N LEU A 62 -3.39 0.07 11.01
CA LEU A 62 -3.53 -0.32 9.59
C LEU A 62 -4.72 0.35 8.89
N PRO A 63 -5.92 0.46 9.50
CA PRO A 63 -7.00 1.25 8.92
C PRO A 63 -6.64 2.73 8.76
N ALA A 64 -5.94 3.33 9.72
CA ALA A 64 -5.47 4.70 9.64
C ALA A 64 -4.46 4.89 8.49
N LEU A 65 -3.52 3.95 8.32
CA LEU A 65 -2.61 3.92 7.17
C LEU A 65 -3.40 3.80 5.86
N ALA A 66 -4.41 2.94 5.81
CA ALA A 66 -5.22 2.72 4.61
C ALA A 66 -6.00 3.97 4.22
N ALA A 67 -6.60 4.66 5.19
CA ALA A 67 -7.29 5.93 4.99
C ALA A 67 -6.32 7.04 4.56
N HIS A 68 -5.13 7.09 5.18
CA HIS A 68 -4.07 8.02 4.82
C HIS A 68 -3.62 7.86 3.36
N LEU A 69 -3.31 6.64 2.94
CA LEU A 69 -2.81 6.36 1.59
C LEU A 69 -3.85 6.66 0.51
N ARG A 70 -5.14 6.47 0.82
CA ARG A 70 -6.26 6.75 -0.10
C ARG A 70 -6.64 8.23 -0.16
N GLY A 71 -6.25 9.05 0.81
CA GLY A 71 -6.56 10.48 0.85
C GLY A 71 -8.06 10.79 0.92
N LYS A 72 -8.86 9.88 1.50
CA LYS A 72 -10.32 9.98 1.55
C LYS A 72 -10.78 9.97 3.01
N GLU A 73 -11.34 11.08 3.48
CA GLU A 73 -11.70 11.25 4.90
C GLU A 73 -12.76 10.24 5.40
N HIS A 74 -13.74 9.88 4.57
CA HIS A 74 -14.78 8.92 4.95
C HIS A 74 -14.23 7.53 5.33
N TYR A 75 -13.04 7.14 4.83
CA TYR A 75 -12.43 5.86 5.21
C TYR A 75 -12.10 5.79 6.70
N PHE A 76 -11.87 6.95 7.36
CA PHE A 76 -11.72 6.98 8.81
C PHE A 76 -13.03 6.59 9.50
N ASP A 77 -14.17 7.11 9.06
CA ASP A 77 -15.47 6.78 9.65
C ASP A 77 -15.85 5.32 9.40
N ASP A 78 -15.67 4.85 8.17
CA ASP A 78 -16.07 3.50 7.77
C ASP A 78 -15.32 2.40 8.54
N HIS A 79 -14.05 2.64 8.91
CA HIS A 79 -13.17 1.59 9.44
C HIS A 79 -12.72 1.81 10.89
N LEU A 80 -12.79 3.03 11.43
CA LEU A 80 -12.29 3.32 12.78
C LEU A 80 -13.38 3.63 13.79
N THR A 81 -14.63 3.90 13.38
CA THR A 81 -15.74 4.19 14.31
C THR A 81 -16.06 3.00 15.23
N SER A 82 -15.85 1.76 14.76
CA SER A 82 -16.04 0.55 15.56
C SER A 82 -14.84 0.20 16.46
N VAL A 83 -13.70 0.88 16.26
CA VAL A 83 -12.42 0.55 16.93
C VAL A 83 -12.03 1.61 17.95
N LEU A 84 -12.12 2.89 17.59
CA LEU A 84 -11.73 4.02 18.42
C LEU A 84 -12.95 4.66 19.07
N HIS A 85 -12.76 5.27 20.25
CA HIS A 85 -13.80 6.12 20.81
C HIS A 85 -13.98 7.39 19.96
N PRO A 86 -15.16 8.03 19.97
CA PRO A 86 -15.42 9.22 19.16
C PRO A 86 -14.38 10.34 19.34
N ALA A 87 -13.96 10.58 20.58
CA ALA A 87 -12.93 11.59 20.88
C ALA A 87 -11.54 11.24 20.30
N GLU A 88 -11.17 9.95 20.30
CA GLU A 88 -9.89 9.49 19.73
C GLU A 88 -9.92 9.54 18.20
N LEU A 89 -11.04 9.16 17.60
CA LEU A 89 -11.24 9.25 16.16
C LEU A 89 -11.16 10.71 15.70
N GLN A 90 -11.83 11.62 16.40
CA GLN A 90 -11.75 13.06 16.11
C GLN A 90 -10.33 13.59 16.27
N TRP A 91 -9.63 13.19 17.32
CA TRP A 91 -8.22 13.56 17.53
C TRP A 91 -7.31 13.04 16.40
N LEU A 92 -7.51 11.80 15.96
CA LEU A 92 -6.75 11.19 14.87
C LEU A 92 -7.03 11.87 13.53
N LYS A 93 -8.30 12.19 13.24
CA LYS A 93 -8.70 12.95 12.05
C LYS A 93 -8.08 14.35 12.02
N ALA A 94 -8.00 15.03 13.15
CA ALA A 94 -7.30 16.31 13.24
C ALA A 94 -5.81 16.22 12.85
N ARG A 95 -5.17 15.04 13.02
CA ARG A 95 -3.80 14.74 12.55
C ARG A 95 -3.74 14.27 11.11
N ALA A 96 -4.83 13.77 10.54
CA ALA A 96 -4.91 13.47 9.12
C ALA A 96 -4.70 14.71 8.26
N GLY A 97 -5.25 15.86 8.68
CA GLY A 97 -5.01 17.16 8.02
C GLY A 97 -3.55 17.64 8.03
N GLN A 98 -2.70 17.04 8.87
CA GLN A 98 -1.25 17.31 8.95
C GLN A 98 -0.41 16.26 8.19
N GLY A 99 -1.05 15.27 7.55
CA GLY A 99 -0.36 14.23 6.77
C GLY A 99 0.31 13.12 7.59
N ILE A 100 0.07 13.02 8.90
CA ILE A 100 0.77 12.08 9.81
C ILE A 100 -0.12 11.11 10.63
N PRO A 101 -1.34 10.70 10.22
CA PRO A 101 -2.24 9.93 11.08
C PRO A 101 -1.72 8.55 11.52
N PRO A 102 -1.09 7.68 10.69
CA PRO A 102 -0.61 6.39 11.19
C PRO A 102 0.57 6.55 12.17
N ILE A 103 1.43 7.54 11.96
CA ILE A 103 2.52 7.90 12.89
C ILE A 103 1.95 8.44 14.21
N ALA A 104 0.89 9.24 14.17
CA ALA A 104 0.22 9.71 15.38
C ALA A 104 -0.34 8.54 16.20
N ALA A 105 -0.88 7.49 15.55
CA ALA A 105 -1.31 6.28 16.25
C ALA A 105 -0.12 5.53 16.90
N LEU A 106 1.02 5.41 16.21
CA LEU A 106 2.24 4.84 16.80
C LEU A 106 2.74 5.65 18.00
N GLN A 107 2.71 6.99 17.93
CA GLN A 107 3.06 7.86 19.04
C GLN A 107 2.18 7.61 20.27
N VAL A 108 0.87 7.41 20.09
CA VAL A 108 -0.03 7.09 21.20
C VAL A 108 0.33 5.73 21.80
N LEU A 109 0.66 4.73 20.99
CA LEU A 109 1.13 3.43 21.48
C LEU A 109 2.40 3.56 22.33
N SER A 110 3.44 4.26 21.86
CA SER A 110 4.67 4.47 22.64
C SER A 110 4.39 5.18 23.98
N ARG A 111 3.50 6.18 24.01
CA ARG A 111 3.08 6.86 25.26
C ARG A 111 2.31 5.94 26.21
N LEU A 112 1.52 5.01 25.70
CA LEU A 112 0.84 4.00 26.53
C LEU A 112 1.85 3.01 27.13
N LEU A 113 2.88 2.64 26.37
CA LEU A 113 3.97 1.78 26.84
C LEU A 113 4.83 2.47 27.90
N ASP A 114 5.10 3.78 27.77
CA ASP A 114 5.75 4.59 28.81
C ASP A 114 5.01 4.47 30.16
N ARG A 115 3.69 4.50 30.11
CA ARG A 115 2.82 4.43 31.30
C ARG A 115 2.64 3.00 31.81
N ALA A 116 3.07 1.98 31.08
CA ALA A 116 2.88 0.59 31.48
C ALA A 116 3.87 0.11 32.55
N GLY A 117 4.98 0.84 32.77
CA GLY A 117 5.99 0.47 33.76
C GLY A 117 6.72 -0.83 33.40
N LEU A 118 6.95 -1.06 32.11
CA LEU A 118 7.65 -2.25 31.59
C LEU A 118 9.12 -2.24 31.97
N HIS A 119 9.72 -3.42 32.13
CA HIS A 119 11.17 -3.54 32.22
C HIS A 119 11.82 -3.12 30.89
N ALA A 120 13.07 -2.65 30.95
CA ALA A 120 13.77 -2.11 29.79
C ALA A 120 13.80 -3.09 28.59
N MET A 121 14.02 -4.37 28.85
CA MET A 121 14.03 -5.42 27.82
C MET A 121 12.64 -5.63 27.18
N GLU A 122 11.58 -5.69 27.98
CA GLU A 122 10.20 -5.85 27.49
C GLU A 122 9.80 -4.64 26.65
N ARG A 123 10.14 -3.43 27.12
CA ARG A 123 9.90 -2.20 26.38
C ARG A 123 10.64 -2.19 25.05
N GLN A 124 11.92 -2.55 25.03
CA GLN A 124 12.71 -2.62 23.80
C GLN A 124 12.12 -3.59 22.79
N GLN A 125 11.59 -4.73 23.24
CA GLN A 125 10.93 -5.70 22.36
C GLN A 125 9.68 -5.12 21.69
N VAL A 126 8.82 -4.43 22.44
CA VAL A 126 7.60 -3.83 21.85
C VAL A 126 7.94 -2.63 20.96
N GLU A 127 8.85 -1.75 21.37
CA GLU A 127 9.29 -0.61 20.55
C GLU A 127 9.98 -1.04 19.25
N GLY A 128 10.70 -2.17 19.26
CA GLY A 128 11.24 -2.78 18.05
C GLY A 128 10.15 -3.16 17.05
N LEU A 129 9.00 -3.66 17.51
CA LEU A 129 7.85 -3.95 16.65
C LEU A 129 7.15 -2.67 16.19
N LEU A 130 7.05 -1.64 17.02
CA LEU A 130 6.52 -0.33 16.59
C LEU A 130 7.41 0.31 15.51
N SER A 131 8.73 0.17 15.64
CA SER A 131 9.70 0.59 14.61
C SER A 131 9.53 -0.19 13.31
N GLN A 132 9.20 -1.49 13.37
CA GLN A 132 8.87 -2.26 12.17
C GLN A 132 7.57 -1.76 11.50
N LEU A 133 6.57 -1.34 12.26
CA LEU A 133 5.36 -0.71 11.70
C LEU A 133 5.68 0.62 11.03
N ASP A 134 6.58 1.41 11.60
CA ASP A 134 7.07 2.66 11.00
C ASP A 134 7.73 2.41 9.64
N VAL A 135 8.59 1.38 9.53
CA VAL A 135 9.17 0.95 8.25
C VAL A 135 8.09 0.55 7.23
N VAL A 136 7.04 -0.16 7.66
CA VAL A 136 5.91 -0.51 6.79
C VAL A 136 5.16 0.73 6.30
N ILE A 137 4.89 1.69 7.18
CA ILE A 137 4.24 2.97 6.85
C ILE A 137 5.07 3.73 5.82
N GLY A 138 6.37 3.94 6.10
CA GLY A 138 7.29 4.64 5.19
C GLY A 138 7.45 3.93 3.84
N GLY A 139 7.46 2.60 3.83
CA GLY A 139 7.45 1.79 2.60
C GLY A 139 6.22 2.06 1.75
N CYS A 140 5.03 2.06 2.35
CA CYS A 140 3.78 2.35 1.65
C CYS A 140 3.72 3.81 1.15
N GLU A 141 4.21 4.76 1.94
CA GLU A 141 4.30 6.17 1.54
C GLU A 141 5.26 6.36 0.36
N ARG A 142 6.41 5.69 0.36
CA ARG A 142 7.34 5.69 -0.78
C ARG A 142 6.67 5.15 -2.05
N ILE A 143 5.97 4.02 -1.97
CA ILE A 143 5.27 3.45 -3.14
C ILE A 143 4.23 4.42 -3.69
N ARG A 144 3.51 5.14 -2.82
CA ARG A 144 2.54 6.17 -3.20
C ARG A 144 3.21 7.39 -3.82
N ALA A 145 4.28 7.90 -3.20
CA ALA A 145 4.92 9.16 -3.60
C ALA A 145 5.81 9.01 -4.85
N GLN A 146 6.32 7.81 -5.13
CA GLN A 146 7.24 7.53 -6.23
C GLN A 146 6.55 6.66 -7.30
N PRO A 147 5.71 7.25 -8.19
CA PRO A 147 5.13 6.53 -9.31
C PRO A 147 6.19 6.10 -10.33
N ILE A 148 5.88 5.08 -11.13
CA ILE A 148 6.69 4.70 -12.31
C ILE A 148 6.86 5.95 -13.19
N PRO A 149 8.08 6.26 -13.66
CA PRO A 149 8.33 7.43 -14.49
C PRO A 149 7.36 7.53 -15.66
N TYR A 150 6.64 8.65 -15.74
CA TYR A 150 5.59 8.86 -16.73
C TYR A 150 6.08 8.75 -18.18
N ALA A 151 7.35 9.08 -18.43
CA ALA A 151 7.99 8.93 -19.73
C ALA A 151 7.86 7.50 -20.29
N TRP A 152 7.98 6.48 -19.43
CA TRP A 152 7.89 5.08 -19.85
C TRP A 152 6.50 4.76 -20.39
N ASN A 153 5.44 5.21 -19.70
CA ASN A 153 4.07 4.98 -20.14
C ASN A 153 3.79 5.71 -21.47
N ARG A 154 4.26 6.95 -21.60
CA ARG A 154 4.09 7.75 -22.82
C ARG A 154 4.81 7.13 -24.02
N HIS A 155 6.04 6.64 -23.85
CA HIS A 155 6.80 6.03 -24.92
C HIS A 155 6.17 4.71 -25.37
N THR A 156 5.77 3.85 -24.43
CA THR A 156 5.12 2.57 -24.73
C THR A 156 3.82 2.78 -25.52
N HIS A 157 2.94 3.69 -25.09
CA HIS A 157 1.69 3.99 -25.80
C HIS A 157 1.93 4.48 -27.24
N ARG A 158 2.89 5.40 -27.44
CA ARG A 158 3.24 5.89 -28.79
C ARG A 158 3.76 4.77 -29.67
N PHE A 159 4.57 3.87 -29.12
CA PHE A 159 5.14 2.75 -29.86
C PHE A 159 4.06 1.74 -30.29
N ILE A 160 3.12 1.43 -29.39
CA ILE A 160 1.98 0.54 -29.66
C ILE A 160 1.08 1.14 -30.73
N LEU A 161 0.76 2.43 -30.62
CA LEU A 161 -0.08 3.13 -31.59
C LEU A 161 0.57 3.12 -32.98
N CYS A 162 1.85 3.48 -33.10
CA CYS A 162 2.57 3.36 -34.37
C CYS A 162 2.57 1.92 -34.90
N TYR A 163 2.81 0.93 -34.04
CA TYR A 163 2.84 -0.47 -34.45
C TYR A 163 1.49 -0.93 -35.01
N ILE A 164 0.38 -0.68 -34.32
CA ILE A 164 -0.97 -1.06 -34.77
C ILE A 164 -1.37 -0.30 -36.04
N THR A 165 -0.98 0.98 -36.17
CA THR A 165 -1.29 1.78 -37.37
C THR A 165 -0.52 1.31 -38.61
N PHE A 166 0.77 0.96 -38.49
CA PHE A 166 1.60 0.62 -39.64
C PHE A 166 1.59 -0.88 -40.01
N LEU A 167 1.32 -1.77 -39.07
CA LEU A 167 1.24 -3.21 -39.31
C LEU A 167 0.26 -3.65 -40.43
N PRO A 168 -0.96 -3.09 -40.61
CA PRO A 168 -1.86 -3.54 -41.67
C PRO A 168 -1.29 -3.34 -43.07
N PHE A 169 -0.49 -2.30 -43.30
CA PHE A 169 0.16 -2.06 -44.59
C PHE A 169 1.19 -3.14 -44.93
N ALA A 170 1.87 -3.68 -43.91
CA ALA A 170 2.82 -4.78 -44.09
C ALA A 170 2.13 -6.14 -44.29
N LEU A 171 0.96 -6.35 -43.67
CA LEU A 171 0.21 -7.61 -43.76
C LEU A 171 -0.69 -7.71 -44.99
N TRP A 172 -1.07 -6.59 -45.59
CA TRP A 172 -2.03 -6.54 -46.69
C TRP A 172 -1.62 -7.42 -47.88
N SER A 173 -0.35 -7.42 -48.27
CA SER A 173 0.14 -8.20 -49.42
C SER A 173 0.11 -9.71 -49.19
N LEU A 174 0.03 -10.17 -47.94
CA LEU A 174 0.05 -11.58 -47.56
C LEU A 174 -1.36 -12.12 -47.28
N TYR A 175 -2.20 -11.34 -46.60
CA TYR A 175 -3.46 -11.81 -46.02
C TYR A 175 -4.71 -11.08 -46.54
N HIS A 176 -4.56 -9.99 -47.30
CA HIS A 176 -5.66 -9.20 -47.87
C HIS A 176 -6.77 -8.93 -46.84
N TRP A 177 -8.01 -9.35 -47.10
CA TRP A 177 -9.16 -9.17 -46.20
C TRP A 177 -9.03 -9.87 -44.84
N ALA A 178 -8.26 -10.96 -44.74
CA ALA A 178 -7.99 -11.60 -43.45
C ALA A 178 -7.12 -10.71 -42.53
N THR A 179 -6.48 -9.66 -43.05
CA THR A 179 -5.77 -8.65 -42.25
C THR A 179 -6.68 -7.98 -41.23
N LEU A 180 -7.96 -7.73 -41.56
CA LEU A 180 -8.90 -7.07 -40.64
C LEU A 180 -9.12 -7.84 -39.33
N PRO A 181 -9.58 -9.12 -39.34
CA PRO A 181 -9.73 -9.89 -38.11
C PRO A 181 -8.39 -10.12 -37.40
N ILE A 182 -7.28 -10.28 -38.14
CA ILE A 182 -5.95 -10.41 -37.55
C ILE A 182 -5.58 -9.14 -36.75
N MET A 183 -5.76 -7.95 -37.34
CA MET A 183 -5.47 -6.68 -36.68
C MET A 183 -6.38 -6.43 -35.47
N ALA A 184 -7.64 -6.86 -35.52
CA ALA A 184 -8.54 -6.80 -34.37
C ALA A 184 -8.01 -7.63 -33.19
N ILE A 185 -7.55 -8.86 -33.45
CA ILE A 185 -6.95 -9.71 -32.41
C ILE A 185 -5.64 -9.12 -31.89
N PHE A 186 -4.74 -8.67 -32.78
CA PHE A 186 -3.46 -8.09 -32.38
C PHE A 186 -3.62 -6.82 -31.55
N SER A 187 -4.51 -5.92 -31.96
CA SER A 187 -4.79 -4.70 -31.21
C SER A 187 -5.40 -5.00 -29.84
N PHE A 188 -6.35 -5.95 -29.76
CA PHE A 188 -6.91 -6.40 -28.49
C PHE A 188 -5.83 -6.96 -27.54
N LEU A 189 -4.97 -7.85 -28.04
CA LEU A 189 -3.91 -8.46 -27.23
C LEU A 189 -2.87 -7.42 -26.76
N LEU A 190 -2.41 -6.54 -27.64
CA LEU A 190 -1.42 -5.52 -27.31
C LEU A 190 -1.99 -4.47 -26.35
N ALA A 191 -3.20 -3.97 -26.60
CA ALA A 191 -3.87 -3.04 -25.69
C ALA A 191 -4.19 -3.70 -24.34
N GLY A 192 -4.55 -4.99 -24.35
CA GLY A 192 -4.76 -5.78 -23.13
C GLY A 192 -3.50 -5.81 -22.26
N VAL A 193 -2.35 -6.14 -22.84
CA VAL A 193 -1.06 -6.15 -22.11
C VAL A 193 -0.66 -4.75 -21.65
N GLU A 194 -0.90 -3.71 -22.45
CA GLU A 194 -0.59 -2.32 -22.08
C GLU A 194 -1.34 -1.87 -20.82
N ASN A 195 -2.61 -2.28 -20.69
CA ASN A 195 -3.49 -1.95 -19.57
C ASN A 195 -3.14 -2.65 -18.24
N VAL A 196 -2.38 -3.75 -18.29
CA VAL A 196 -1.98 -4.50 -17.07
C VAL A 196 -0.88 -3.77 -16.28
N GLY A 197 -0.06 -2.96 -16.95
CA GLY A 197 1.07 -2.24 -16.35
C GLY A 197 0.74 -0.80 -15.99
#